data_AF-A0A8T4TE71-F1
#
_entry.id   AF-A0A8T4TE71-F1
#
_cell.length_a   1.000
_cell.length_b   1.000
_cell.length_c   1.000
_cell.angle_alpha   90.00
_cell.angle_beta   90.00
_cell.angle_gamma   90.00
#
_symmetry.space_group_name_H-M   'P 1'
#
loop_
_entity.id
_entity.type
_entity.pdbx_description
1 polymer ?
#
loop_
_entity_poly.entity_id
_entity_poly.type
_entity_poly.pdbx_seq_one_letter_code
_entity_poly.pdbx_strand_id
1 'polypeptide(L)'
;MQALNQKQTLGLESNKTMMPKVLVGSPVSDLYDYCFGEFADSRKSLTYPNYDLFFIDNSKLESFSKKLKDNNLPFTRIKYLENARERMVRSRNLLREKTLKEGYDYFLNLDQDIIPPKDIIERMLKHNKTILTGVYFVYNSQYSNQQASYLIPTLWVSDIDFSKASLDGASVRLMHPRELEDNNVVRVVSCGSGCLLIHKSALEKIEFRYDPFFPYFDDNWFCRDAFYNGFDIFADTSIKCRHLIKEKPWKWTELKK
;
A
#
# COMPACT_ATOMS: atom_id res chain seq x y z
N MET A 1 26.46 25.27 26.12
CA MET A 1 25.99 24.01 25.49
C MET A 1 24.46 23.87 25.46
N GLN A 2 23.69 24.36 26.45
CA GLN A 2 22.21 24.22 26.45
C GLN A 2 21.48 25.07 25.38
N ALA A 3 21.98 26.25 25.02
CA ALA A 3 21.31 27.16 24.06
C ALA A 3 21.43 26.75 22.58
N LEU A 4 22.44 25.94 22.23
CA LEU A 4 22.61 25.38 20.86
C LEU A 4 21.63 24.23 20.60
N ASN A 5 21.39 23.36 21.60
CA ASN A 5 20.43 22.28 21.49
C ASN A 5 18.99 22.80 21.34
N GLN A 6 18.57 23.82 22.12
CA GLN A 6 17.20 24.35 22.01
C GLN A 6 16.88 24.95 20.63
N LYS A 7 17.81 25.67 19.99
CA LYS A 7 17.60 26.22 18.64
C LYS A 7 17.53 25.13 17.57
N GLN A 8 18.30 24.04 17.72
CA GLN A 8 18.25 22.89 16.81
C GLN A 8 16.90 22.16 16.94
N THR A 9 16.42 21.94 18.17
CA THR A 9 15.10 21.32 18.42
C THR A 9 13.95 22.18 17.91
N LEU A 10 13.97 23.50 18.14
CA LEU A 10 12.97 24.44 17.61
C LEU A 10 12.96 24.51 16.07
N GLY A 11 14.13 24.39 15.42
CA GLY A 11 14.25 24.33 13.95
C GLY A 11 13.74 23.00 13.35
N LEU A 12 13.92 21.89 14.07
CA LEU A 12 13.39 20.57 13.69
C LEU A 12 11.87 20.48 13.88
N GLU A 13 11.34 21.02 14.97
CA GLU A 13 9.89 21.04 15.24
C GLU A 13 9.13 21.99 14.30
N SER A 14 9.69 23.17 13.99
CA SER A 14 9.09 24.13 13.04
C SER A 14 9.17 23.67 11.57
N ASN A 15 10.15 22.86 11.18
CA ASN A 15 10.16 22.21 9.87
C ASN A 15 9.17 21.04 9.80
N LYS A 16 8.91 20.35 10.93
CA LYS A 16 7.97 19.23 10.98
C LYS A 16 6.51 19.65 10.74
N THR A 17 6.14 20.87 11.13
CA THR A 17 4.79 21.41 10.88
C THR A 17 4.52 21.79 9.42
N MET A 18 5.55 21.92 8.58
CA MET A 18 5.41 22.20 7.13
C MET A 18 5.44 20.93 6.27
N MET A 19 5.91 19.80 6.80
CA MET A 19 6.02 18.54 6.09
C MET A 19 4.70 17.76 6.18
N PRO A 20 4.17 17.19 5.07
CA PRO A 20 2.97 16.36 5.11
C PRO A 20 3.09 15.26 6.15
N LYS A 21 2.06 15.10 7.00
CA LYS A 21 2.03 14.04 8.01
C LYS A 21 1.52 12.74 7.38
N VAL A 22 2.30 11.66 7.46
CA VAL A 22 1.98 10.38 6.79
C VAL A 22 1.66 9.30 7.81
N LEU A 23 0.50 8.66 7.69
CA LEU A 23 0.24 7.39 8.36
C LEU A 23 0.78 6.26 7.48
N VAL A 24 1.76 5.51 7.98
CA VAL A 24 2.25 4.30 7.32
C VAL A 24 1.65 3.08 8.01
N GLY A 25 0.98 2.23 7.24
CA GLY A 25 0.29 1.10 7.83
C GLY A 25 -0.13 0.04 6.84
N SER A 26 -0.64 -1.06 7.37
CA SER A 26 -1.30 -2.11 6.58
C SER A 26 -2.11 -3.03 7.50
N PRO A 27 -3.02 -3.82 6.94
CA PRO A 27 -3.43 -5.06 7.57
C PRO A 27 -2.20 -5.97 7.78
N VAL A 28 -2.12 -6.66 8.92
CA VAL A 28 -1.07 -7.62 9.24
C VAL A 28 -1.66 -8.91 9.81
N SER A 29 -1.03 -10.04 9.55
CA SER A 29 -1.52 -11.37 9.92
C SER A 29 -0.38 -12.34 10.22
N ASP A 30 -0.64 -13.25 11.15
CA ASP A 30 0.08 -14.51 11.37
C ASP A 30 0.31 -15.35 10.10
N LEU A 31 -0.55 -15.25 9.09
CA LEU A 31 -0.32 -15.87 7.77
C LEU A 31 0.97 -15.38 7.10
N TYR A 32 1.43 -14.18 7.45
CA TYR A 32 2.65 -13.56 6.93
C TYR A 32 3.79 -13.58 7.96
N ASP A 33 3.73 -14.45 8.98
CA ASP A 33 4.76 -14.48 10.02
C ASP A 33 6.16 -14.84 9.49
N TYR A 34 6.21 -15.55 8.35
CA TYR A 34 7.44 -15.91 7.64
C TYR A 34 8.30 -14.70 7.28
N CYS A 35 7.69 -13.55 6.97
CA CYS A 35 8.41 -12.32 6.60
C CYS A 35 8.51 -11.29 7.73
N PHE A 36 8.09 -11.62 8.95
CA PHE A 36 7.94 -10.64 10.03
C PHE A 36 9.23 -9.86 10.34
N GLY A 37 10.39 -10.52 10.34
CA GLY A 37 11.67 -9.87 10.64
C GLY A 37 11.98 -8.74 9.66
N GLU A 38 11.95 -9.06 8.36
CA GLU A 38 12.20 -8.09 7.30
C GLU A 38 11.13 -6.99 7.25
N PHE A 39 9.88 -7.34 7.51
CA PHE A 39 8.79 -6.39 7.67
C PHE A 39 9.10 -5.38 8.78
N ALA A 40 9.40 -5.85 9.99
CA ALA A 40 9.64 -4.99 11.14
C ALA A 40 10.85 -4.06 10.92
N ASP A 41 11.95 -4.60 10.38
CA ASP A 41 13.16 -3.82 10.07
C ASP A 41 12.90 -2.78 8.98
N SER A 42 12.13 -3.14 7.96
CA SER A 42 11.75 -2.22 6.89
C SER A 42 10.95 -1.02 7.43
N ARG A 43 9.95 -1.25 8.29
CA ARG A 43 9.12 -0.15 8.82
C ARG A 43 9.88 0.75 9.79
N LYS A 44 10.82 0.20 10.55
CA LYS A 44 11.67 0.96 11.49
C LYS A 44 12.80 1.73 10.80
N SER A 45 13.14 1.38 9.56
CA SER A 45 14.26 2.00 8.84
C SER A 45 13.85 3.08 7.84
N LEU A 46 12.57 3.45 7.80
CA LEU A 46 12.08 4.57 6.99
C LEU A 46 12.74 5.88 7.44
N THR A 47 13.10 6.74 6.48
CA THR A 47 13.91 7.93 6.76
C THR A 47 13.13 9.24 6.86
N TYR A 48 11.87 9.26 6.41
CA TYR A 48 11.05 10.47 6.48
C TYR A 48 10.82 10.91 7.92
N PRO A 49 10.91 12.20 8.26
CA PRO A 49 10.83 12.63 9.66
C PRO A 49 9.39 12.80 10.21
N ASN A 50 8.36 12.89 9.36
CA ASN A 50 6.98 13.17 9.79
C ASN A 50 5.98 12.06 9.45
N TYR A 51 6.24 10.85 9.94
CA TYR A 51 5.32 9.73 9.81
C TYR A 51 5.05 9.05 11.15
N ASP A 52 3.90 8.37 11.22
CA ASP A 52 3.57 7.43 12.29
C ASP A 52 3.37 6.03 11.69
N LEU A 53 3.72 4.99 12.45
CA LEU A 53 3.40 3.59 12.11
C LEU A 53 2.12 3.17 12.81
N PHE A 54 1.21 2.50 12.10
CA PHE A 54 0.06 1.84 12.71
C PHE A 54 -0.45 0.66 11.88
N PHE A 55 -0.72 -0.46 12.53
CA PHE A 55 -1.13 -1.70 11.87
C PHE A 55 -2.47 -2.21 12.40
N ILE A 56 -3.18 -2.96 11.56
CA ILE A 56 -4.38 -3.68 11.97
C ILE A 56 -4.06 -5.16 12.01
N ASP A 57 -3.91 -5.70 13.23
CA ASP A 57 -3.73 -7.12 13.44
C ASP A 57 -5.05 -7.86 13.23
N ASN A 58 -5.13 -8.56 12.10
CA ASN A 58 -6.27 -9.38 11.73
C ASN A 58 -5.94 -10.88 11.80
N SER A 59 -4.93 -11.24 12.60
CA SER A 59 -4.47 -12.62 12.78
C SER A 59 -5.51 -13.51 13.45
N LYS A 60 -5.43 -14.81 13.15
CA LYS A 60 -6.19 -15.80 13.91
C LYS A 60 -5.55 -16.04 15.27
N LEU A 61 -4.22 -16.11 15.31
CA LEU A 61 -3.45 -16.35 16.53
C LEU A 61 -3.18 -15.06 17.33
N GLU A 62 -3.34 -15.12 18.65
CA GLU A 62 -3.02 -14.01 19.56
C GLU A 62 -1.52 -13.80 19.75
N SER A 63 -0.72 -14.85 19.54
CA SER A 63 0.74 -14.79 19.61
C SER A 63 1.33 -13.74 18.66
N PHE A 64 0.69 -13.48 17.53
CA PHE A 64 1.14 -12.46 16.58
C PHE A 64 1.01 -11.03 17.13
N SER A 65 -0.06 -10.72 17.87
CA SER A 65 -0.20 -9.44 18.58
C SER A 65 0.92 -9.24 19.60
N LYS A 66 1.31 -10.31 20.29
CA LYS A 66 2.46 -10.27 21.21
C LYS A 66 3.75 -9.94 20.46
N LYS A 67 3.98 -10.55 19.29
CA LYS A 67 5.15 -10.29 18.45
C LYS A 67 5.23 -8.83 17.97
N LEU A 68 4.09 -8.24 17.55
CA LEU A 68 4.00 -6.81 17.21
C LEU A 68 4.36 -5.93 18.42
N LYS A 69 3.78 -6.23 19.59
CA LYS A 69 4.04 -5.50 20.84
C LYS A 69 5.50 -5.57 21.26
N ASP A 70 6.10 -6.77 21.29
CA ASP A 70 7.50 -7.00 21.67
C ASP A 70 8.47 -6.26 20.74
N ASN A 71 8.05 -5.94 19.51
CA ASN A 71 8.82 -5.21 18.52
C ASN A 71 8.50 -3.72 18.45
N ASN A 72 7.72 -3.18 19.38
CA ASN A 72 7.30 -1.76 19.41
C ASN A 72 6.61 -1.31 18.11
N LEU A 73 5.81 -2.18 17.48
CA LEU A 73 5.00 -1.84 16.32
C LEU A 73 3.58 -1.48 16.79
N PRO A 74 3.11 -0.24 16.64
CA PRO A 74 1.78 0.16 17.12
C PRO A 74 0.68 -0.54 16.31
N PHE A 75 -0.30 -1.12 16.99
CA PHE A 75 -1.38 -1.85 16.32
C PHE A 75 -2.69 -1.79 17.10
N THR A 76 -3.78 -2.12 16.43
CA THR A 76 -4.99 -2.62 17.09
C THR A 76 -5.35 -3.99 16.53
N ARG A 77 -5.88 -4.87 17.39
CA ARG A 77 -6.36 -6.18 16.97
C ARG A 77 -7.85 -6.12 16.67
N ILE A 78 -8.27 -6.76 15.58
CA ILE A 78 -9.67 -6.95 15.26
C ILE A 78 -10.08 -8.41 15.44
N LYS A 79 -11.39 -8.66 15.58
CA LYS A 79 -11.92 -10.02 15.54
C LYS A 79 -11.58 -10.66 14.18
N TYR A 80 -11.02 -11.86 14.22
CA TYR A 80 -10.77 -12.66 13.01
C TYR A 80 -12.08 -12.96 12.28
N LEU A 81 -12.14 -12.65 10.98
CA LEU A 81 -13.26 -13.00 10.09
C LEU A 81 -12.76 -14.10 9.15
N GLU A 82 -13.54 -15.13 8.84
CA GLU A 82 -13.04 -16.21 7.97
C GLU A 82 -12.82 -15.77 6.52
N ASN A 83 -13.63 -14.82 6.02
CA ASN A 83 -13.50 -14.28 4.67
C ASN A 83 -12.29 -13.33 4.56
N ALA A 84 -11.31 -13.68 3.72
CA ALA A 84 -10.09 -12.89 3.55
C ALA A 84 -10.35 -11.49 2.97
N ARG A 85 -11.29 -11.34 2.04
CA ARG A 85 -11.64 -10.05 1.43
C ARG A 85 -12.29 -9.12 2.44
N GLU A 86 -13.21 -9.66 3.23
CA GLU A 86 -13.85 -8.92 4.32
C GLU A 86 -12.84 -8.49 5.39
N ARG A 87 -11.90 -9.37 5.79
CA ARG A 87 -10.81 -9.02 6.71
C ARG A 87 -9.97 -7.86 6.18
N MET A 88 -9.56 -7.92 4.91
CA MET A 88 -8.75 -6.88 4.29
C MET A 88 -9.48 -5.53 4.23
N VAL A 89 -10.73 -5.53 3.74
CA VAL A 89 -11.56 -4.32 3.64
C VAL A 89 -11.79 -3.68 5.00
N ARG A 90 -12.19 -4.46 6.02
CA ARG A 90 -12.38 -3.95 7.38
C ARG A 90 -11.10 -3.32 7.92
N SER A 91 -9.96 -3.97 7.70
CA SER A 91 -8.67 -3.50 8.19
C SER A 91 -8.25 -2.18 7.49
N ARG A 92 -8.39 -2.10 6.17
CA ARG A 92 -8.04 -0.89 5.41
C ARG A 92 -8.96 0.28 5.75
N ASN A 93 -10.25 0.04 5.97
CA ASN A 93 -11.18 1.10 6.39
C ASN A 93 -10.86 1.64 7.79
N LEU A 94 -10.39 0.82 8.73
CA LEU A 94 -9.91 1.32 10.02
C LEU A 94 -8.66 2.22 9.89
N LEU A 95 -7.74 1.89 8.97
CA LEU A 95 -6.57 2.72 8.67
C LEU A 95 -6.98 4.03 7.98
N ARG A 96 -7.91 3.96 7.02
CA ARG A 96 -8.53 5.14 6.40
C ARG A 96 -9.16 6.05 7.45
N GLU A 97 -10.02 5.50 8.31
CA GLU A 97 -10.68 6.27 9.37
C GLU A 97 -9.68 6.92 10.31
N LYS A 98 -8.64 6.19 10.72
CA LYS A 98 -7.56 6.74 11.54
C LYS A 98 -6.87 7.92 10.84
N THR A 99 -6.55 7.76 9.56
CA THR A 99 -5.92 8.81 8.74
C THR A 99 -6.75 10.10 8.77
N LEU A 100 -8.06 9.98 8.54
CA LEU A 100 -8.99 11.11 8.48
C LEU A 100 -9.24 11.74 9.86
N LYS A 101 -9.45 10.92 10.90
CA LYS A 101 -9.81 11.39 12.26
C LYS A 101 -8.64 12.05 12.98
N GLU A 102 -7.41 11.62 12.72
CA GLU A 102 -6.20 12.09 13.42
C GLU A 102 -5.40 13.11 12.60
N GLY A 103 -5.97 13.63 11.51
CA GLY A 103 -5.39 14.75 10.76
C GLY A 103 -4.12 14.43 9.99
N TYR A 104 -3.96 13.19 9.51
CA TYR A 104 -2.88 12.85 8.57
C TYR A 104 -3.19 13.39 7.17
N ASP A 105 -2.17 13.81 6.43
CA ASP A 105 -2.31 14.27 5.05
C ASP A 105 -2.34 13.11 4.06
N TYR A 106 -1.62 12.04 4.37
CA TYR A 106 -1.53 10.85 3.53
C TYR A 106 -1.63 9.57 4.35
N PHE A 107 -2.23 8.55 3.74
CA PHE A 107 -2.08 7.15 4.12
C PHE A 107 -1.16 6.46 3.13
N LEU A 108 -0.04 5.92 3.60
CA LEU A 108 0.83 5.04 2.84
C LEU A 108 0.55 3.60 3.26
N ASN A 109 -0.15 2.86 2.40
CA ASN A 109 -0.29 1.43 2.60
C ASN A 109 0.99 0.70 2.16
N LEU A 110 1.58 -0.08 3.08
CA LEU A 110 2.70 -0.98 2.80
C LEU A 110 2.41 -2.38 3.35
N ASP A 111 1.92 -3.28 2.50
CA ASP A 111 1.56 -4.65 2.89
C ASP A 111 2.73 -5.39 3.53
N GLN A 112 2.45 -6.34 4.43
CA GLN A 112 3.43 -6.98 5.31
C GLN A 112 4.62 -7.62 4.57
N ASP A 113 4.40 -8.19 3.39
CA ASP A 113 5.41 -8.85 2.55
C ASP A 113 6.03 -7.94 1.47
N ILE A 114 5.75 -6.63 1.52
CA ILE A 114 6.31 -5.61 0.64
C ILE A 114 7.39 -4.82 1.37
N ILE A 115 8.62 -4.89 0.86
CA ILE A 115 9.81 -4.23 1.40
C ILE A 115 10.23 -3.08 0.46
N PRO A 116 9.87 -1.82 0.78
CA PRO A 116 10.24 -0.66 -0.03
C PRO A 116 11.68 -0.18 0.24
N PRO A 117 12.21 0.72 -0.60
CA PRO A 117 13.31 1.60 -0.24
C PRO A 117 13.04 2.39 1.06
N LYS A 118 14.09 2.73 1.81
CA LYS A 118 13.97 3.44 3.09
C LYS A 118 13.44 4.87 2.94
N ASP A 119 13.72 5.48 1.79
CA ASP A 119 13.33 6.85 1.41
C ASP A 119 12.02 6.89 0.61
N ILE A 120 11.18 5.85 0.72
CA ILE A 120 9.94 5.68 -0.04
C ILE A 120 8.98 6.87 0.10
N ILE A 121 8.82 7.41 1.30
CA ILE A 121 7.88 8.50 1.57
C ILE A 121 8.36 9.78 0.90
N GLU A 122 9.65 10.11 1.04
CA GLU A 122 10.30 11.24 0.40
C GLU A 122 10.11 11.20 -1.12
N ARG A 123 10.41 10.04 -1.72
CA ARG A 123 10.30 9.83 -3.16
C ARG A 123 8.87 9.97 -3.66
N MET A 124 7.91 9.42 -2.92
CA MET A 124 6.50 9.49 -3.30
C MET A 124 5.93 10.92 -3.16
N LEU A 125 6.22 11.61 -2.05
CA LEU A 125 5.72 12.96 -1.79
C LEU A 125 6.29 14.00 -2.76
N LYS A 126 7.51 13.79 -3.29
CA LYS A 126 8.13 14.67 -4.30
C LYS A 126 7.23 14.88 -5.54
N HIS A 127 6.37 13.93 -5.87
CA HIS A 127 5.51 13.99 -7.06
C HIS A 127 4.21 14.77 -6.85
N ASN A 128 3.86 15.12 -5.60
CA ASN A 128 2.64 15.84 -5.25
C ASN A 128 1.38 15.26 -5.93
N LYS A 129 1.22 13.93 -5.86
CA LYS A 129 0.08 13.21 -6.45
C LYS A 129 -0.94 12.86 -5.37
N THR A 130 -2.21 12.85 -5.75
CA THR A 130 -3.29 12.39 -4.87
C THR A 130 -3.21 10.89 -4.60
N ILE A 131 -2.89 10.10 -5.63
CA ILE A 131 -2.69 8.66 -5.51
C ILE A 131 -1.42 8.28 -6.29
N LEU A 132 -0.47 7.63 -5.60
CA LEU A 132 0.78 7.18 -6.19
C LEU A 132 1.13 5.77 -5.70
N THR A 133 1.50 4.88 -6.60
CA THR A 133 1.94 3.52 -6.28
C THR A 133 3.42 3.30 -6.58
N GLY A 134 4.06 2.45 -5.78
CA GLY A 134 5.37 1.87 -6.10
C GLY A 134 5.22 0.56 -6.87
N VAL A 135 6.28 0.12 -7.53
CA VAL A 135 6.29 -1.11 -8.32
C VAL A 135 6.66 -2.31 -7.47
N TYR A 136 5.86 -3.36 -7.53
CA TYR A 136 6.21 -4.68 -7.04
C TYR A 136 5.63 -5.75 -7.98
N PHE A 137 6.17 -6.97 -7.88
CA PHE A 137 5.89 -8.02 -8.84
C PHE A 137 5.17 -9.19 -8.20
N VAL A 138 4.27 -9.83 -8.95
CA VAL A 138 3.59 -11.07 -8.56
C VAL A 138 3.83 -12.16 -9.60
N TYR A 139 3.68 -13.42 -9.20
CA TYR A 139 3.65 -14.51 -10.18
C TYR A 139 2.41 -14.38 -11.06
N ASN A 140 2.59 -14.51 -12.37
CA ASN A 140 1.46 -14.51 -13.29
C ASN A 140 0.60 -15.77 -13.07
N SER A 141 -0.56 -15.60 -12.42
CA SER A 141 -1.49 -16.68 -12.11
C SER A 141 -2.31 -17.15 -13.32
N GLN A 142 -2.33 -16.41 -14.42
CA GLN A 142 -3.11 -16.78 -15.61
C GLN A 142 -2.47 -17.91 -16.44
N TYR A 143 -1.19 -18.22 -16.21
CA TYR A 143 -0.46 -19.29 -16.91
C TYR A 143 -0.04 -20.42 -15.95
N SER A 144 -0.69 -20.54 -14.79
CA SER A 144 -0.30 -21.46 -13.71
C SER A 144 -0.32 -22.95 -14.06
N ASN A 145 -0.72 -23.33 -15.28
CA ASN A 145 -0.79 -24.73 -15.70
C ASN A 145 0.36 -25.19 -16.61
N GLN A 146 1.18 -24.32 -17.22
CA GLN A 146 2.33 -24.77 -18.04
C GLN A 146 3.49 -23.76 -18.04
N GLN A 147 4.63 -24.21 -17.48
CA GLN A 147 6.02 -23.75 -17.69
C GLN A 147 6.32 -22.24 -17.57
N ALA A 148 7.05 -21.91 -16.49
CA ALA A 148 7.60 -20.61 -16.10
C ALA A 148 6.59 -19.57 -15.59
N SER A 149 6.38 -19.55 -14.27
CA SER A 149 5.78 -18.41 -13.59
C SER A 149 6.74 -17.22 -13.67
N TYR A 150 6.64 -16.42 -14.72
CA TYR A 150 7.36 -15.15 -14.80
C TYR A 150 6.65 -14.10 -13.95
N LEU A 151 7.45 -13.13 -13.48
CA LEU A 151 6.99 -12.03 -12.65
C LEU A 151 6.35 -10.95 -13.51
N ILE A 152 5.18 -10.48 -13.09
CA ILE A 152 4.48 -9.35 -13.72
C ILE A 152 4.35 -8.20 -12.73
N PRO A 153 4.50 -6.93 -13.17
CA PRO A 153 4.25 -5.80 -12.30
C PRO A 153 2.76 -5.71 -11.99
N THR A 154 2.40 -5.27 -10.79
CA THR A 154 1.00 -5.00 -10.41
C THR A 154 0.50 -3.67 -10.97
N LEU A 155 0.74 -3.40 -12.26
CA LEU A 155 0.40 -2.14 -12.95
C LEU A 155 -0.30 -2.41 -14.28
N TRP A 156 -1.44 -1.76 -14.47
CA TRP A 156 -2.17 -1.77 -15.73
C TRP A 156 -2.26 -0.36 -16.30
N VAL A 157 -2.10 -0.24 -17.61
CA VAL A 157 -2.18 1.01 -18.36
C VAL A 157 -3.25 0.91 -19.44
N SER A 158 -3.70 2.06 -19.92
CA SER A 158 -4.56 2.15 -21.10
C SER A 158 -4.08 3.28 -21.98
N ASP A 159 -4.25 3.06 -23.29
CA ASP A 159 -3.88 4.02 -24.33
C ASP A 159 -4.97 5.09 -24.55
N ILE A 160 -6.06 5.06 -23.77
CA ILE A 160 -7.18 6.00 -23.91
C ILE A 160 -6.98 7.30 -23.11
N ASP A 161 -7.44 8.39 -23.70
CA ASP A 161 -7.66 9.67 -23.04
C ASP A 161 -8.89 9.60 -22.11
N PHE A 162 -8.62 9.45 -20.80
CA PHE A 162 -9.63 9.38 -19.74
C PHE A 162 -10.49 10.64 -19.60
N SER A 163 -10.18 11.74 -20.31
CA SER A 163 -11.06 12.91 -20.38
C SER A 163 -12.34 12.66 -21.21
N LYS A 164 -12.45 11.53 -21.93
CA LYS A 164 -13.50 11.29 -22.93
C LYS A 164 -14.38 10.05 -22.79
N ALA A 165 -14.18 9.11 -21.85
CA ALA A 165 -15.09 7.95 -21.74
C ALA A 165 -15.03 7.15 -20.42
N SER A 166 -16.13 6.45 -20.16
CA SER A 166 -16.28 5.28 -19.29
C SER A 166 -15.17 4.23 -19.47
N LEU A 167 -14.90 3.42 -18.44
CA LEU A 167 -14.03 2.24 -18.55
C LEU A 167 -14.51 1.21 -19.60
N ASP A 168 -15.79 1.28 -19.97
CA ASP A 168 -16.39 0.46 -21.03
C ASP A 168 -15.78 0.81 -22.40
N GLY A 169 -15.00 -0.11 -22.96
CA GLY A 169 -14.34 0.04 -24.26
C GLY A 169 -12.84 0.38 -24.19
N ALA A 170 -12.28 0.58 -22.99
CA ALA A 170 -10.86 0.85 -22.84
C ALA A 170 -9.97 -0.38 -23.07
N SER A 171 -8.96 -0.25 -23.95
CA SER A 171 -7.90 -1.25 -24.06
C SER A 171 -7.00 -1.14 -22.83
N VAL A 172 -7.31 -1.95 -21.82
CA VAL A 172 -6.48 -2.10 -20.62
C VAL A 172 -5.47 -3.22 -20.87
N ARG A 173 -4.20 -2.93 -20.66
CA ARG A 173 -3.12 -3.92 -20.75
C ARG A 173 -2.25 -3.89 -19.52
N LEU A 174 -1.64 -5.04 -19.23
CA LEU A 174 -0.55 -5.13 -18.28
C LEU A 174 0.62 -4.27 -18.78
N MET A 175 1.24 -3.51 -17.88
CA MET A 175 2.49 -2.81 -18.18
C MET A 175 3.60 -3.81 -18.46
N HIS A 176 4.30 -3.65 -19.58
CA HIS A 176 5.41 -4.50 -19.95
C HIS A 176 6.64 -4.18 -19.09
N PRO A 177 7.41 -5.16 -18.58
CA PRO A 177 8.57 -4.90 -17.72
C PRO A 177 9.60 -3.91 -18.27
N ARG A 178 9.83 -3.90 -19.60
CA ARG A 178 10.68 -2.90 -20.28
C ARG A 178 10.23 -1.45 -20.06
N GLU A 179 8.94 -1.19 -19.91
CA GLU A 179 8.42 0.16 -19.61
C GLU A 179 8.82 0.65 -18.20
N LEU A 180 9.30 -0.26 -17.33
CA LEU A 180 9.80 0.06 -15.98
C LEU A 180 11.29 0.46 -15.97
N GLU A 181 11.98 0.35 -17.11
CA GLU A 181 13.39 0.71 -17.24
C GLU A 181 13.56 2.22 -17.37
N ASP A 182 12.53 2.92 -17.85
CA ASP A 182 12.55 4.35 -18.10
C ASP A 182 12.51 5.20 -16.82
N ASN A 183 12.22 4.60 -15.65
CA ASN A 183 12.18 5.27 -14.34
C ASN A 183 11.31 6.55 -14.32
N ASN A 184 10.22 6.54 -15.08
CA ASN A 184 9.25 7.62 -15.20
C ASN A 184 8.09 7.50 -14.20
N VAL A 185 7.41 8.63 -14.00
CA VAL A 185 6.07 8.67 -13.40
C VAL A 185 5.04 8.51 -14.50
N VAL A 186 4.27 7.43 -14.45
CA VAL A 186 3.31 7.06 -15.48
C VAL A 186 1.92 7.01 -14.89
N ARG A 187 0.91 7.46 -15.65
CA ARG A 187 -0.48 7.25 -15.24
C ARG A 187 -0.86 5.78 -15.43
N VAL A 188 -1.52 5.20 -14.45
CA VAL A 188 -2.02 3.81 -14.48
C VAL A 188 -3.52 3.79 -14.23
N VAL A 189 -4.18 2.73 -14.71
CA VAL A 189 -5.64 2.57 -14.64
C VAL A 189 -6.04 1.66 -13.49
N SER A 190 -5.13 0.76 -13.12
CA SER A 190 -5.26 -0.13 -11.99
C SER A 190 -3.87 -0.47 -11.46
N CYS A 191 -3.78 -0.66 -10.16
CA CYS A 191 -2.59 -1.14 -9.50
C CYS A 191 -2.94 -1.99 -8.28
N GLY A 192 -1.99 -2.80 -7.82
CA GLY A 192 -2.12 -3.42 -6.50
C GLY A 192 -1.95 -2.41 -5.37
N SER A 193 -2.57 -2.67 -4.21
CA SER A 193 -2.56 -1.75 -3.06
C SER A 193 -1.37 -1.95 -2.10
N GLY A 194 -0.46 -2.88 -2.37
CA GLY A 194 0.63 -3.27 -1.48
C GLY A 194 1.71 -2.21 -1.25
N CYS A 195 1.81 -1.22 -2.12
CA CYS A 195 2.63 -0.01 -1.94
C CYS A 195 1.91 1.20 -2.53
N LEU A 196 0.99 1.79 -1.78
CA LEU A 196 0.07 2.80 -2.30
C LEU A 196 -0.04 4.00 -1.35
N LEU A 197 0.42 5.17 -1.81
CA LEU A 197 0.25 6.45 -1.14
C LEU A 197 -1.05 7.10 -1.60
N ILE A 198 -1.89 7.49 -0.63
CA ILE A 198 -3.22 8.05 -0.87
C ILE A 198 -3.37 9.33 -0.04
N HIS A 199 -3.61 10.46 -0.70
CA HIS A 199 -3.91 11.73 -0.04
C HIS A 199 -5.30 11.69 0.62
N LYS A 200 -5.45 12.39 1.75
CA LYS A 200 -6.71 12.45 2.51
C LYS A 200 -7.93 12.84 1.66
N SER A 201 -7.76 13.71 0.65
CA SER A 201 -8.88 14.10 -0.23
C SER A 201 -9.47 12.94 -1.03
N ALA A 202 -8.68 11.92 -1.36
CA ALA A 202 -9.18 10.70 -1.99
C ALA A 202 -9.83 9.78 -0.95
N LEU A 203 -9.21 9.63 0.23
CA LEU A 203 -9.76 8.86 1.33
C LEU A 203 -11.12 9.40 1.79
N GLU A 204 -11.34 10.71 1.80
CA GLU A 204 -12.65 11.31 2.14
C GLU A 204 -13.78 10.81 1.23
N LYS A 205 -13.49 10.53 -0.05
CA LYS A 205 -14.48 10.14 -1.05
C LYS A 205 -14.56 8.63 -1.31
N ILE A 206 -13.50 7.89 -0.98
CA ILE A 206 -13.36 6.48 -1.34
C ILE A 206 -13.23 5.63 -0.08
N GLU A 207 -14.13 4.66 0.08
CA GLU A 207 -14.02 3.58 1.05
C GLU A 207 -13.47 2.32 0.39
N PHE A 208 -12.65 1.56 1.11
CA PHE A 208 -12.23 0.25 0.63
C PHE A 208 -13.43 -0.68 0.66
N ARG A 209 -13.61 -1.47 -0.40
CA ARG A 209 -14.73 -2.40 -0.50
C ARG A 209 -14.37 -3.61 -1.34
N TYR A 210 -15.18 -4.65 -1.20
CA TYR A 210 -15.20 -5.78 -2.11
C TYR A 210 -16.65 -6.06 -2.49
N ASP A 211 -16.86 -6.72 -3.61
CA ASP A 211 -18.18 -7.20 -4.02
C ASP A 211 -18.20 -8.73 -3.90
N PRO A 212 -19.16 -9.32 -3.16
CA PRO A 212 -19.23 -10.77 -3.00
C PRO A 212 -19.50 -11.52 -4.31
N PHE A 213 -20.07 -10.86 -5.33
CA PHE A 213 -20.42 -11.47 -6.61
C PHE A 213 -19.27 -11.50 -7.62
N PHE A 214 -18.19 -10.75 -7.38
CA PHE A 214 -17.01 -10.71 -8.26
C PHE A 214 -15.78 -11.26 -7.55
N PRO A 215 -14.83 -11.92 -8.23
CA PRO A 215 -13.67 -12.56 -7.60
C PRO A 215 -12.55 -11.58 -7.18
N TYR A 216 -12.77 -10.27 -7.31
CA TYR A 216 -11.73 -9.26 -7.09
C TYR A 216 -11.54 -8.91 -5.62
N PHE A 217 -10.30 -8.52 -5.29
CA PHE A 217 -9.94 -7.91 -4.01
C PHE A 217 -10.17 -6.39 -4.05
N ASP A 218 -9.97 -5.76 -2.89
CA ASP A 218 -10.26 -4.35 -2.65
C ASP A 218 -9.43 -3.38 -3.49
N ASP A 219 -8.24 -3.79 -3.94
CA ASP A 219 -7.36 -3.00 -4.80
C ASP A 219 -8.03 -2.63 -6.15
N ASN A 220 -8.68 -3.60 -6.77
CA ASN A 220 -9.40 -3.42 -8.03
C ASN A 220 -10.57 -2.45 -7.86
N TRP A 221 -11.31 -2.58 -6.76
CA TRP A 221 -12.44 -1.70 -6.45
C TRP A 221 -11.97 -0.30 -6.10
N PHE A 222 -10.91 -0.17 -5.31
CA PHE A 222 -10.29 1.12 -4.99
C PHE A 222 -9.86 1.87 -6.25
N CYS A 223 -9.20 1.20 -7.20
CA CYS A 223 -8.78 1.84 -8.46
C CYS A 223 -9.98 2.31 -9.29
N ARG A 224 -11.05 1.50 -9.33
CA ARG A 224 -12.28 1.85 -10.04
C ARG A 224 -13.00 3.03 -9.39
N ASP A 225 -13.07 3.05 -8.07
CA ASP A 225 -13.70 4.12 -7.32
C ASP A 225 -12.89 5.42 -7.38
N ALA A 226 -11.56 5.33 -7.44
CA ALA A 226 -10.70 6.47 -7.72
C ALA A 226 -11.04 7.10 -9.07
N PHE A 227 -11.16 6.29 -10.13
CA PHE A 227 -11.58 6.76 -11.45
C PHE A 227 -12.95 7.45 -11.41
N TYR A 228 -13.97 6.80 -10.83
CA TYR A 228 -15.32 7.38 -10.75
C TYR A 228 -15.42 8.63 -9.88
N ASN A 229 -14.49 8.83 -8.94
CA ASN A 229 -14.37 10.06 -8.15
C ASN A 229 -13.46 11.12 -8.80
N GLY A 230 -13.00 10.90 -10.03
CA GLY A 230 -12.19 11.84 -10.79
C GLY A 230 -10.73 11.93 -10.32
N PHE A 231 -10.21 10.87 -9.69
CA PHE A 231 -8.80 10.80 -9.29
C PHE A 231 -7.98 9.97 -10.26
N ASP A 232 -6.88 10.55 -10.74
CA ASP A 232 -5.85 9.81 -11.46
C ASP A 232 -4.95 9.04 -10.48
N ILE A 233 -4.53 7.86 -10.89
CA ILE A 233 -3.53 7.04 -10.20
C ILE A 233 -2.23 7.08 -11.00
N PHE A 234 -1.13 7.36 -10.32
CA PHE A 234 0.20 7.34 -10.93
C PHE A 234 1.06 6.23 -10.33
N ALA A 235 2.00 5.71 -11.11
CA ALA A 235 3.07 4.84 -10.64
C ALA A 235 4.41 5.53 -10.87
N ASP A 236 5.26 5.56 -9.84
CA ASP A 236 6.67 5.91 -10.03
C ASP A 236 7.45 4.62 -10.31
N THR A 237 7.81 4.41 -11.58
CA THR A 237 8.48 3.17 -12.01
C THR A 237 9.91 3.03 -11.50
N SER A 238 10.50 4.10 -10.97
CA SER A 238 11.80 4.07 -10.30
C SER A 238 11.71 3.48 -8.88
N ILE A 239 10.52 3.49 -8.27
CA ILE A 239 10.30 2.96 -6.92
C ILE A 239 10.00 1.47 -7.04
N LYS A 240 10.99 0.63 -6.72
CA LYS A 240 10.87 -0.83 -6.80
C LYS A 240 10.91 -1.42 -5.40
N CYS A 241 9.81 -2.06 -5.00
CA CYS A 241 9.67 -2.75 -3.73
C CYS A 241 9.93 -4.24 -3.93
N ARG A 242 10.68 -4.84 -3.02
CA ARG A 242 10.86 -6.30 -3.01
C ARG A 242 9.61 -6.94 -2.42
N HIS A 243 9.09 -7.95 -3.10
CA HIS A 243 7.94 -8.73 -2.66
C HIS A 243 8.42 -10.11 -2.20
N LEU A 244 8.18 -10.45 -0.93
CA LEU A 244 8.64 -11.69 -0.29
C LEU A 244 7.81 -12.93 -0.67
N ILE A 245 7.33 -12.98 -1.91
CA ILE A 245 6.38 -13.98 -2.39
C ILE A 245 6.94 -15.42 -2.47
N LYS A 246 8.28 -15.58 -2.52
CA LYS A 246 8.94 -16.90 -2.67
C LYS A 246 8.81 -17.78 -1.43
N GLU A 247 8.78 -17.17 -0.25
CA GLU A 247 8.78 -17.87 1.04
C GLU A 247 7.37 -18.06 1.60
N LYS A 248 6.36 -17.60 0.86
CA LYS A 248 4.96 -17.62 1.27
C LYS A 248 4.47 -19.07 1.43
N PRO A 249 4.08 -19.51 2.64
CA PRO A 249 3.80 -20.92 2.92
C PRO A 249 2.35 -21.34 2.60
N TRP A 250 1.58 -20.49 1.92
CA TRP A 250 0.16 -20.70 1.65
C TRP A 250 -0.25 -20.11 0.30
N LYS A 251 -1.34 -20.63 -0.26
CA LYS A 251 -1.91 -20.17 -1.54
C LYS A 251 -3.22 -19.45 -1.33
N TRP A 252 -3.48 -18.45 -2.18
CA TRP A 252 -4.76 -17.74 -2.15
C TRP A 252 -5.97 -18.65 -2.36
N THR A 253 -5.81 -19.81 -2.99
CA THR A 253 -6.87 -20.82 -3.17
C THR A 253 -7.24 -21.56 -1.89
N GLU A 254 -6.39 -21.52 -0.86
CA GLU A 254 -6.60 -22.19 0.42
C GLU A 254 -7.41 -21.32 1.40
N LEU A 255 -7.57 -20.02 1.09
CA LEU A 255 -8.32 -19.09 1.93
C LEU A 255 -9.78 -18.99 1.49
N LYS A 256 -10.68 -18.90 2.47
CA LYS A 256 -12.08 -18.53 2.23
C LYS A 256 -12.16 -17.08 1.72
N LYS A 257 -12.84 -16.87 0.61
CA LYS A 257 -13.03 -15.57 -0.05
C LYS A 257 -14.51 -15.30 -0.31
#